data_AF-A0A183DL42-F1
#
_entry.id   AF-A0A183DL42-F1
#
_cell.length_a   1.000
_cell.length_b   1.000
_cell.length_c   1.000
_cell.angle_alpha   90.00
_cell.angle_beta   90.00
_cell.angle_gamma   90.00
#
_symmetry.space_group_name_H-M   'P 1'
#
loop_
_entity.id
_entity.type
_entity.pdbx_description
1 polymer ?
#
loop_
_entity_poly.entity_id
_entity_poly.type
_entity_poly.pdbx_seq_one_letter_code
_entity_poly.pdbx_strand_id
1 'polypeptide(L)'
;MVVSEVVGTLSFLKPQPDDDFVDRLHYYYTSTLLLVAAATLISYALFLIQSQVLMSLKMFGGRPIECWVPAEYRGGWEDYTEMFCWARSTYWVSFDEEIPENISDREKRMVSYYQWTPFFFVICAFLFYAPCLIWRMMYDKSGTLFRKFAILL
;
A
#
# COMPACT_ATOMS: atom_id res chain seq x y z
N MET A 1 -18.52 12.52 7.28
CA MET A 1 -19.30 11.31 7.57
C MET A 1 -18.51 10.33 8.43
N VAL A 2 -17.27 9.94 8.04
CA VAL A 2 -16.43 9.03 8.85
C VAL A 2 -16.00 9.64 10.20
N VAL A 3 -15.62 10.92 10.24
CA VAL A 3 -15.20 11.60 11.49
C VAL A 3 -16.33 11.68 12.52
N SER A 4 -17.57 11.91 12.09
CA SER A 4 -18.74 11.95 12.99
C SER A 4 -19.10 10.58 13.55
N GLU A 5 -18.91 9.50 12.79
CA GLU A 5 -19.11 8.13 13.30
C GLU A 5 -18.00 7.75 14.28
N VAL A 6 -16.73 8.05 13.97
CA VAL A 6 -15.58 7.80 14.85
C VAL A 6 -15.73 8.55 16.19
N VAL A 7 -16.12 9.83 16.14
CA VAL A 7 -16.40 10.64 17.34
C VAL A 7 -17.62 10.10 18.09
N GLY A 8 -18.63 9.58 17.38
CA GLY A 8 -19.78 8.88 17.96
C GLY A 8 -19.39 7.63 18.74
N THR A 9 -18.54 6.76 18.17
CA THR A 9 -18.02 5.58 18.88
C THR A 9 -17.09 5.92 20.04
N LEU A 10 -16.33 7.04 19.96
CA LEU A 10 -15.51 7.51 21.08
C LEU A 10 -16.34 8.06 22.25
N SER A 11 -17.60 8.45 22.02
CA SER A 11 -18.47 8.97 23.08
C SER A 11 -18.88 7.91 24.11
N PHE A 12 -18.78 6.62 23.76
CA PHE A 12 -19.01 5.49 24.65
C PHE A 12 -17.90 5.35 25.71
N LEU A 13 -16.72 5.89 25.44
CA LEU A 13 -15.56 5.81 26.32
C LEU A 13 -15.55 6.92 27.39
N LYS A 14 -16.67 7.54 27.73
CA LYS A 14 -16.67 8.62 28.72
C LYS A 14 -16.36 8.06 30.12
N PRO A 15 -15.40 8.66 30.86
CA PRO A 15 -15.08 8.22 32.20
C PRO A 15 -16.27 8.41 33.14
N GLN A 16 -16.72 7.33 33.80
CA GLN A 16 -17.72 7.40 34.86
C GLN A 16 -17.06 7.83 36.18
N PRO A 17 -17.77 8.59 37.03
CA PRO A 17 -17.19 9.17 38.23
C PRO A 17 -16.78 8.14 39.30
N ASP A 18 -17.39 6.94 39.32
CA ASP A 18 -17.17 5.89 40.32
C ASP A 18 -16.08 4.85 39.96
N ASP A 19 -15.36 5.03 38.84
CA ASP A 19 -14.38 4.04 38.38
C ASP A 19 -13.01 4.17 39.05
N ASP A 20 -12.45 3.04 39.51
CA ASP A 20 -11.08 2.91 40.02
C ASP A 20 -10.02 3.20 38.94
N PHE A 21 -8.81 3.58 39.37
CA PHE A 21 -7.70 3.92 38.45
C PHE A 21 -7.34 2.78 37.49
N VAL A 22 -7.39 1.54 37.97
CA VAL A 22 -7.06 0.34 37.19
C VAL A 22 -8.08 0.12 36.07
N ASP A 23 -9.36 0.37 36.34
CA ASP A 23 -10.43 0.25 35.35
C ASP A 23 -10.27 1.30 34.26
N ARG A 24 -10.03 2.56 34.62
CA ARG A 24 -9.75 3.64 33.63
C ARG A 24 -8.54 3.31 32.76
N LEU A 25 -7.48 2.72 33.32
CA LEU A 25 -6.31 2.30 32.54
C LEU A 25 -6.66 1.28 31.45
N HIS A 26 -7.52 0.32 31.77
CA HIS A 26 -7.87 -0.78 30.88
C HIS A 26 -8.94 -0.41 29.85
N TYR A 27 -10.12 0.10 30.26
CA TYR A 27 -11.21 0.35 29.31
C TYR A 27 -11.02 1.65 28.53
N TYR A 28 -10.42 2.68 29.15
CA TYR A 28 -10.26 3.98 28.50
C TYR A 28 -8.93 4.07 27.78
N TYR A 29 -7.80 4.06 28.50
CA TYR A 29 -6.50 4.34 27.90
C TYR A 29 -6.00 3.23 26.98
N THR A 30 -6.07 1.97 27.41
CA THR A 30 -5.56 0.85 26.61
C THR A 30 -6.44 0.60 25.38
N SER A 31 -7.76 0.62 25.54
CA SER A 31 -8.70 0.46 24.43
C SER A 31 -8.62 1.60 23.41
N THR A 32 -8.58 2.87 23.85
CA THR A 32 -8.41 4.02 22.94
C THR A 32 -7.11 3.93 22.16
N LEU A 33 -6.00 3.58 22.81
CA LEU A 33 -4.70 3.46 22.16
C LEU A 33 -4.70 2.35 21.10
N LEU A 34 -5.30 1.20 21.40
CA LEU A 34 -5.44 0.10 20.44
C LEU A 34 -6.34 0.46 19.26
N LEU A 35 -7.46 1.14 19.51
CA LEU A 35 -8.36 1.59 18.44
C LEU A 35 -7.70 2.63 17.53
N VAL A 36 -6.95 3.57 18.09
CA VAL A 36 -6.20 4.57 17.31
C VAL A 36 -5.06 3.90 16.52
N ALA A 37 -4.34 2.95 17.11
CA ALA A 37 -3.31 2.18 16.40
C ALA A 37 -3.92 1.37 15.24
N ALA A 38 -5.04 0.68 15.46
CA ALA A 38 -5.74 -0.04 14.40
C ALA A 38 -6.23 0.91 13.29
N ALA A 39 -6.82 2.05 13.65
CA ALA A 39 -7.31 3.04 12.69
C ALA A 39 -6.19 3.67 11.85
N THR A 40 -5.04 3.97 12.45
CA THR A 40 -3.86 4.50 11.74
C THR A 40 -3.27 3.47 10.79
N LEU A 41 -3.18 2.20 11.20
CA LEU A 41 -2.73 1.11 10.33
C LEU A 41 -3.69 0.87 9.15
N ILE A 42 -5.00 0.86 9.41
CA ILE A 42 -6.02 0.73 8.36
C ILE A 42 -5.94 1.92 7.39
N SER A 43 -5.82 3.14 7.90
CA SER A 43 -5.70 4.36 7.07
C SER A 43 -4.44 4.33 6.20
N TYR A 44 -3.30 3.88 6.74
CA TYR A 44 -2.06 3.73 5.99
C TYR A 44 -2.20 2.65 4.90
N ALA A 45 -2.79 1.49 5.22
CA ALA A 45 -3.06 0.44 4.25
C ALA A 45 -3.98 0.93 3.11
N LEU A 46 -5.06 1.66 3.43
CA LEU A 46 -5.94 2.27 2.43
C LEU A 46 -5.20 3.29 1.57
N PHE A 47 -4.38 4.16 2.16
CA PHE A 47 -3.57 5.13 1.41
C PHE A 47 -2.61 4.43 0.43
N LEU A 48 -1.94 3.37 0.88
CA LEU A 48 -1.08 2.56 0.01
C LEU A 48 -1.89 1.95 -1.14
N ILE A 49 -3.05 1.34 -0.87
CA ILE A 49 -3.91 0.74 -1.90
C ILE A 49 -4.35 1.79 -2.93
N GLN A 50 -4.76 2.99 -2.50
CA GLN A 50 -5.16 4.07 -3.42
C GLN A 50 -3.98 4.54 -4.29
N SER A 51 -2.78 4.66 -3.72
CA SER A 51 -1.58 5.02 -4.47
C SER A 51 -1.21 3.98 -5.55
N GLN A 52 -1.41 2.69 -5.26
CA GLN A 52 -1.14 1.60 -6.21
C GLN A 52 -2.11 1.60 -7.39
N VAL A 53 -3.41 1.83 -7.13
CA VAL A 53 -4.42 1.91 -8.19
C VAL A 53 -4.09 3.05 -9.14
N LEU A 54 -3.70 4.21 -8.61
CA LEU A 54 -3.35 5.38 -9.43
C LEU A 54 -2.11 5.14 -10.30
N MET A 55 -1.07 4.50 -9.76
CA MET A 55 0.14 4.17 -10.52
C MET A 55 -0.14 3.10 -11.57
N SER A 56 -0.87 2.05 -11.22
CA SER A 56 -1.21 0.96 -12.16
C SER A 56 -2.05 1.47 -13.34
N LEU A 57 -3.00 2.38 -13.10
CA LEU A 57 -3.78 2.99 -14.18
C LEU A 57 -2.90 3.76 -15.19
N LYS A 58 -1.89 4.48 -14.70
CA LYS A 58 -0.92 5.17 -15.58
C LYS A 58 -0.01 4.20 -16.33
N MET A 59 0.41 3.11 -15.69
CA MET A 59 1.36 2.16 -16.27
C MET A 59 0.74 1.19 -17.26
N PHE A 60 -0.53 0.79 -17.07
CA PHE A 60 -1.22 -0.20 -17.90
C PHE A 60 -2.29 0.40 -18.83
N GLY A 61 -2.80 1.60 -18.55
CA GLY A 61 -3.83 2.26 -19.35
C GLY A 61 -3.34 3.46 -20.18
N GLY A 62 -2.04 3.77 -20.13
CA GLY A 62 -1.43 4.90 -20.83
C GLY A 62 -0.06 4.56 -21.43
N ARG A 63 0.67 5.59 -21.85
CA ARG A 63 2.07 5.50 -22.30
C ARG A 63 2.99 5.64 -21.07
N PRO A 64 3.62 4.55 -20.59
CA PRO A 64 4.42 4.58 -19.36
C PRO A 64 5.75 5.31 -19.54
N ILE A 65 6.22 5.44 -20.78
CA ILE A 65 7.46 6.10 -21.16
C ILE A 65 7.26 6.76 -22.53
N GLU A 66 7.79 7.96 -22.68
CA GLU A 66 7.85 8.70 -23.95
C GLU A 66 9.29 8.64 -24.45
N CYS A 67 9.49 8.26 -25.70
CA CYS A 67 10.82 8.06 -26.26
C CYS A 67 11.17 9.16 -27.27
N TRP A 68 12.44 9.57 -27.28
CA TRP A 68 12.94 10.41 -28.38
C TRP A 68 13.15 9.52 -29.62
N VAL A 69 12.18 9.55 -30.54
CA VAL A 69 12.18 8.76 -31.77
C VAL A 69 12.58 9.61 -32.99
N PRO A 70 13.08 8.99 -34.09
CA PRO A 70 13.37 9.71 -35.33
C PRO A 70 12.12 10.39 -35.92
N ALA A 71 12.32 11.50 -36.64
CA ALA A 71 11.23 12.30 -37.19
C ALA A 71 10.41 11.58 -38.28
N GLU A 72 10.94 10.51 -38.86
CA GLU A 72 10.26 9.68 -39.86
C GLU A 72 9.19 8.77 -39.24
N TYR A 73 9.20 8.57 -37.93
CA TYR A 73 8.27 7.67 -37.24
C TYR A 73 6.88 8.30 -37.22
N ARG A 74 5.89 7.57 -37.76
CA ARG A 74 4.48 7.92 -37.61
C ARG A 74 3.98 7.46 -36.25
N GLY A 75 2.88 8.02 -35.75
CA GLY A 75 2.34 7.70 -34.42
C GLY A 75 2.29 6.21 -34.07
N GLY A 76 1.82 5.33 -34.97
CA GLY A 76 1.82 3.88 -34.68
C GLY A 76 3.19 3.25 -34.42
N TRP A 77 4.26 3.78 -35.03
CA TRP A 77 5.64 3.34 -34.79
C TRP A 77 6.21 3.91 -33.48
N GLU A 78 5.80 5.12 -33.11
CA GLU A 78 6.11 5.74 -31.82
C GLU A 78 5.55 4.89 -30.68
N ASP A 79 4.26 4.56 -30.73
CA ASP A 79 3.57 3.73 -29.74
C ASP A 79 4.23 2.34 -29.60
N TYR A 80 4.58 1.73 -30.73
CA TYR A 80 5.28 0.45 -30.73
C TYR A 80 6.66 0.55 -30.08
N THR A 81 7.41 1.61 -30.38
CA THR A 81 8.76 1.81 -29.87
C THR A 81 8.73 2.07 -28.36
N GLU A 82 7.78 2.87 -27.88
CA GLU A 82 7.57 3.12 -26.46
C GLU A 82 7.23 1.84 -25.69
N MET A 83 6.31 1.02 -26.22
CA MET A 83 5.97 -0.26 -25.61
C MET A 83 7.15 -1.23 -25.63
N PHE A 84 7.94 -1.23 -26.71
CA PHE A 84 9.13 -2.07 -26.82
C PHE A 84 10.21 -1.68 -25.81
N CYS A 85 10.50 -0.37 -25.70
CA CYS A 85 11.44 0.18 -24.73
C CYS A 85 10.99 -0.10 -23.30
N TRP A 86 9.70 0.06 -23.01
CA TRP A 86 9.13 -0.29 -21.72
C TRP A 86 9.32 -1.78 -21.40
N ALA A 87 9.00 -2.68 -22.34
CA ALA A 87 9.07 -4.12 -22.11
C ALA A 87 10.51 -4.64 -21.94
N ARG A 88 11.47 -4.12 -22.73
CA ARG A 88 12.87 -4.58 -22.75
C ARG A 88 13.71 -4.08 -21.54
N SER A 89 13.13 -3.23 -20.68
CA SER A 89 13.83 -2.45 -19.64
C SER A 89 14.85 -1.45 -20.22
N THR A 90 15.10 -0.36 -19.49
CA THR A 90 16.03 0.70 -19.90
C THR A 90 17.32 0.63 -19.10
N TYR A 91 18.37 1.31 -19.54
CA TYR A 91 19.62 1.45 -18.78
C TYR A 91 20.04 2.92 -18.77
N TRP A 92 20.79 3.33 -17.74
CA TRP A 92 21.26 4.69 -17.60
C TRP A 92 22.75 4.81 -17.95
N VAL A 93 23.10 5.90 -18.63
CA VAL A 93 24.48 6.26 -18.99
C VAL A 93 24.67 7.74 -18.70
N SER A 94 25.85 8.11 -18.18
CA SER A 94 26.23 9.50 -17.97
C SER A 94 26.47 10.21 -19.31
N PHE A 95 26.22 11.52 -19.38
CA PHE A 95 26.49 12.30 -20.59
C PHE A 95 27.99 12.43 -20.93
N ASP A 96 28.87 12.20 -19.95
CA ASP A 96 30.33 12.24 -20.13
C ASP A 96 30.91 10.89 -20.60
N GLU A 97 30.11 9.82 -20.60
CA GLU A 97 30.53 8.47 -21.00
C GLU A 97 30.00 8.11 -22.40
N GLU A 98 30.79 7.37 -23.17
CA GLU A 98 30.33 6.80 -24.44
C GLU A 98 29.31 5.68 -24.20
N ILE A 99 28.36 5.54 -25.12
CA ILE A 99 27.33 4.48 -25.05
C ILE A 99 28.03 3.12 -25.22
N PRO A 100 27.96 2.22 -24.23
CA PRO A 100 28.69 0.96 -24.28
C PRO A 100 28.21 0.10 -25.46
N GLU A 101 29.12 -0.41 -26.29
CA GLU A 101 28.77 -1.30 -27.42
C GLU A 101 28.45 -2.73 -26.95
N ASN A 102 29.13 -3.19 -25.90
CA ASN A 102 28.96 -4.53 -25.35
C ASN A 102 27.63 -4.69 -24.63
N ILE A 103 26.88 -5.74 -24.99
CA ILE A 103 25.57 -6.06 -24.41
C ILE A 103 25.69 -6.35 -22.90
N SER A 104 26.75 -7.04 -22.49
CA SER A 104 26.99 -7.41 -21.08
C SER A 104 27.10 -6.19 -20.16
N ASP A 105 27.63 -5.08 -20.65
CA ASP A 105 27.81 -3.88 -19.84
C ASP A 105 26.52 -3.06 -19.76
N ARG A 106 25.66 -3.14 -20.79
CA ARG A 106 24.30 -2.60 -20.76
C ARG A 106 23.43 -3.33 -19.74
N GLU A 107 23.48 -4.67 -19.75
CA GLU A 107 22.69 -5.51 -18.84
C GLU A 107 22.99 -5.22 -17.36
N LYS A 108 24.25 -4.98 -17.01
CA LYS A 108 24.65 -4.61 -15.64
C LYS A 108 24.05 -3.28 -15.16
N ARG A 109 23.71 -2.38 -16.08
CA ARG A 109 23.18 -1.03 -15.81
C ARG A 109 21.67 -0.95 -16.03
N MET A 110 20.99 -2.08 -16.27
CA MET A 110 19.54 -2.10 -16.53
C MET A 110 18.73 -1.73 -15.29
N VAL A 111 17.65 -1.01 -15.54
CA VAL A 111 16.72 -0.48 -14.55
C VAL A 111 15.34 -1.08 -14.83
N SER A 112 15.02 -2.17 -14.12
CA SER A 112 13.74 -2.88 -14.28
C SER A 112 12.76 -2.67 -13.12
N TYR A 113 13.16 -2.01 -12.03
CA TYR A 113 12.35 -1.95 -10.81
C TYR A 113 11.00 -1.24 -11.00
N TYR A 114 10.89 -0.31 -11.95
CA TYR A 114 9.66 0.42 -12.21
C TYR A 114 8.49 -0.52 -12.53
N GLN A 115 8.74 -1.59 -13.29
CA GLN A 115 7.74 -2.60 -13.64
C GLN A 115 7.30 -3.42 -12.42
N TRP A 116 8.24 -3.75 -11.52
CA TRP A 116 8.02 -4.65 -10.38
C TRP A 116 7.48 -3.98 -9.13
N THR A 117 7.67 -2.67 -9.04
CA THR A 117 7.24 -1.83 -7.90
C THR A 117 5.76 -2.03 -7.53
N PRO A 118 4.77 -2.01 -8.46
CA PRO A 118 3.37 -2.25 -8.10
C PRO A 118 3.11 -3.64 -7.50
N PHE A 119 3.77 -4.69 -7.99
CA PHE A 119 3.62 -6.04 -7.45
C PHE A 119 4.19 -6.15 -6.03
N PHE A 120 5.33 -5.50 -5.77
CA PHE A 120 5.92 -5.47 -4.44
C PHE A 120 4.99 -4.85 -3.41
N PHE A 121 4.35 -3.73 -3.73
CA PHE A 121 3.40 -3.08 -2.82
C PHE A 121 2.14 -3.91 -2.54
N VAL A 122 1.63 -4.67 -3.52
CA VAL A 122 0.53 -5.61 -3.31
C VAL A 122 0.93 -6.70 -2.30
N ILE A 123 2.14 -7.24 -2.43
CA ILE A 123 2.67 -8.24 -1.50
C ILE A 123 2.84 -7.63 -0.10
N CYS A 124 3.40 -6.43 0.02
CA CYS A 124 3.52 -5.74 1.30
C CYS A 124 2.15 -5.52 1.96
N ALA A 125 1.15 -5.04 1.22
CA ALA A 125 -0.20 -4.85 1.75
C ALA A 125 -0.81 -6.16 2.26
N PHE A 126 -0.63 -7.26 1.51
CA PHE A 126 -1.07 -8.59 1.95
C PHE A 126 -0.36 -9.04 3.23
N LEU A 127 0.97 -8.92 3.30
CA LEU A 127 1.77 -9.33 4.46
C LEU A 127 1.43 -8.52 5.72
N PHE A 128 1.16 -7.22 5.59
CA PHE A 128 0.72 -6.40 6.72
C PHE A 128 -0.71 -6.72 7.18
N TYR A 129 -1.59 -7.16 6.27
CA TYR A 129 -2.95 -7.59 6.63
C TYR A 129 -3.02 -9.04 7.16
N ALA A 130 -2.08 -9.88 6.76
CA ALA A 130 -1.99 -11.28 7.15
C ALA A 130 -2.12 -11.54 8.67
N PRO A 131 -1.42 -10.82 9.58
CA PRO A 131 -1.55 -11.07 11.02
C PRO A 131 -2.98 -10.84 11.55
N CYS A 132 -3.68 -9.81 11.07
CA CYS A 132 -5.07 -9.55 11.45
C CYS A 132 -6.01 -10.64 10.93
N LEU A 133 -5.79 -11.12 9.70
CA LEU A 133 -6.57 -12.19 9.11
C LEU A 133 -6.36 -13.52 9.84
N ILE A 134 -5.10 -13.86 10.16
CA ILE A 134 -4.73 -15.05 10.93
C ILE A 134 -5.38 -15.00 12.31
N TRP A 135 -5.29 -13.86 13.01
CA TRP A 135 -5.92 -13.67 14.31
C TRP A 135 -7.43 -13.89 14.24
N ARG A 136 -8.11 -13.34 13.24
CA ARG A 136 -9.56 -13.51 13.05
C ARG A 136 -9.95 -14.96 12.75
N MET A 137 -9.18 -15.64 11.90
CA MET A 137 -9.39 -17.07 11.59
C MET A 137 -9.15 -17.97 12.81
N MET A 138 -8.17 -17.65 13.65
CA MET A 138 -7.91 -18.38 14.89
C MET A 138 -9.00 -18.11 15.94
N TYR A 139 -9.47 -16.86 16.04
CA TYR A 139 -10.54 -16.47 16.95
C TYR A 139 -11.86 -17.18 16.64
N ASP A 140 -12.25 -17.27 15.37
CA ASP A 140 -13.48 -17.95 14.95
C ASP A 140 -13.47 -19.46 15.28
N LYS A 141 -12.30 -20.09 15.33
CA LYS A 141 -12.15 -21.49 15.75
C LYS A 141 -12.02 -21.69 17.26
N SER A 142 -11.72 -20.64 18.02
CA SER A 142 -11.45 -20.75 19.46
C SER A 142 -12.72 -20.95 20.31
N GLY A 143 -13.93 -20.85 19.74
CA GLY A 143 -15.20 -21.20 20.41
C GLY A 143 -15.55 -20.39 21.67
N THR A 144 -14.70 -19.44 22.08
CA THR A 144 -14.90 -18.64 23.28
C THR A 144 -15.80 -17.45 22.97
N LEU A 145 -17.02 -17.52 23.51
CA LEU A 145 -18.12 -16.56 23.46
C LEU A 145 -17.76 -15.21 24.13
N PHE A 146 -16.75 -14.47 23.68
CA PHE A 146 -16.48 -13.12 24.20
C PHE A 146 -17.44 -12.05 23.64
N ARG A 147 -18.31 -12.43 22.68
CA ARG A 147 -19.34 -11.54 22.11
C ARG A 147 -20.37 -11.04 23.14
N LYS A 148 -20.41 -11.61 24.35
CA LYS A 148 -21.25 -11.11 25.45
C LYS A 148 -20.54 -10.17 26.43
N PHE A 149 -19.20 -10.03 26.40
CA PHE A 149 -18.51 -9.15 27.34
C PHE A 149 -18.46 -7.68 26.87
N ALA A 150 -18.56 -7.41 25.56
CA ALA A 150 -18.59 -6.05 25.02
C ALA A 150 -19.99 -5.40 25.01
N ILE A 151 -21.02 -6.07 25.53
CA ILE A 151 -22.39 -5.54 25.66
C ILE A 151 -22.81 -5.46 27.15
N LEU A 152 -21.98 -5.91 28.08
CA LEU A 152 -22.26 -5.93 29.54
C LEU A 152 -21.19 -5.21 30.39
N LEU A 153 -20.26 -4.51 29.76
CA LEU A 153 -19.37 -3.49 30.33
C LEU A 153 -19.39 -2.29 29.37
#